data_AF-A0A2P2MP26-F1
#
_entry.id   AF-A0A2P2MP26-F1
#
_cell.length_a   1.000
_cell.length_b   1.000
_cell.length_c   1.000
_cell.angle_alpha   90.00
_cell.angle_beta   90.00
_cell.angle_gamma   90.00
#
_symmetry.space_group_name_H-M   'P 1'
#
loop_
_entity.id
_entity.type
_entity.pdbx_description
1 polymer ?
#
loop_
_entity_poly.entity_id
_entity_poly.type
_entity_poly.pdbx_seq_one_letter_code
_entity_poly.pdbx_strand_id
1 'polypeptide(L)'
;MARKLFEELRQEAAALMIQKTFHLYVARKAYLRVRSSAIMLQTGLRAMATRNEFRFRKQTKAAIIIQAQWRCYQAHSYYKCLLKATIISQCGWRCRVARRELRKLKMAARETGALKEAKDKLEKRVEELTWRLQLEKRLRTDLEEAKAQEIAKLQHALQAMQSQVEEANSMVIKEQEAAQKAIEEASPVIKETPLIVQDTEKIDSLTAEVEKLKALLISKTQIAEEAKEAYTVVQAKNEKLSEKLEDTEKKADQLQDSVQRLEEKVSNLESENQVLRQQALAISPTGKALMARPKTTIIQRTPENGNIHNGQMKKTPDSMSRLTNSRVAENEDRPQKSLNEKQQGNQDLLIKCISQDLGFSGGKPVAACLIYKCLLEWRSFEVDRTSIFDRVIQTISSAIEVIDLFP
;
A
#
# COMPACT_ATOMS: atom_id res chain seq x y z
N MET A 1 120.71 -57.13 1.47
CA MET A 1 119.47 -56.88 2.25
C MET A 1 118.75 -55.62 1.77
N ALA A 2 119.36 -54.42 1.85
CA ALA A 2 118.71 -53.13 1.53
C ALA A 2 117.87 -53.05 0.24
N ARG A 3 118.27 -53.68 -0.88
CA ARG A 3 117.50 -53.66 -2.15
C ARG A 3 116.10 -54.28 -2.02
N LYS A 4 115.96 -55.39 -1.30
CA LYS A 4 114.66 -56.08 -1.10
C LYS A 4 113.69 -55.21 -0.29
N LEU A 5 114.21 -54.60 0.79
CA LEU A 5 113.44 -53.71 1.66
C LEU A 5 112.93 -52.46 0.91
N PHE A 6 113.72 -51.93 -0.04
CA PHE A 6 113.26 -50.86 -0.94
C PHE A 6 112.19 -51.33 -1.94
N GLU A 7 112.29 -52.55 -2.48
CA GLU A 7 111.27 -53.14 -3.35
C GLU A 7 109.95 -53.39 -2.62
N GLU A 8 110.01 -53.88 -1.38
CA GLU A 8 108.87 -54.05 -0.47
C GLU A 8 108.17 -52.71 -0.23
N LEU A 9 108.88 -51.67 0.23
CA LEU A 9 108.34 -50.32 0.42
C LEU A 9 107.74 -49.72 -0.86
N ARG A 10 108.33 -50.01 -2.03
CA ARG A 10 107.79 -49.58 -3.33
C ARG A 10 106.50 -50.31 -3.69
N GLN A 11 106.39 -51.61 -3.40
CA GLN A 11 105.16 -52.38 -3.60
C GLN A 11 104.04 -51.94 -2.66
N GLU A 12 104.36 -51.71 -1.37
CA GLU A 12 103.41 -51.17 -0.38
C GLU A 12 102.89 -49.79 -0.80
N ALA A 13 103.78 -48.87 -1.19
CA ALA A 13 103.39 -47.55 -1.67
C ALA A 13 102.47 -47.62 -2.91
N ALA A 14 102.77 -48.52 -3.85
CA ALA A 14 101.92 -48.74 -5.02
C ALA A 14 100.55 -49.33 -4.64
N ALA A 15 100.51 -50.32 -3.73
CA ALA A 15 99.28 -50.92 -3.23
C ALA A 15 98.39 -49.89 -2.51
N LEU A 16 98.97 -49.05 -1.65
CA LEU A 16 98.27 -47.96 -0.96
C LEU A 16 97.70 -46.94 -1.95
N MET A 17 98.44 -46.60 -3.02
CA MET A 17 97.93 -45.70 -4.07
C MET A 17 96.75 -46.30 -4.85
N ILE A 18 96.79 -47.61 -5.16
CA ILE A 18 95.68 -48.32 -5.80
C ILE A 18 94.46 -48.37 -4.87
N GLN A 19 94.66 -48.77 -3.60
CA GLN A 19 93.59 -48.83 -2.59
C GLN A 19 92.94 -47.46 -2.38
N LYS A 20 93.74 -46.40 -2.17
CA LYS A 20 93.26 -45.00 -2.04
C LYS A 20 92.40 -44.58 -3.24
N THR A 21 92.85 -44.88 -4.46
CA THR A 21 92.13 -44.55 -5.70
C THR A 21 90.82 -45.33 -5.81
N PHE A 22 90.84 -46.62 -5.45
CA PHE A 22 89.65 -47.47 -5.44
C PHE A 22 88.61 -47.02 -4.40
N HIS A 23 89.02 -46.74 -3.16
CA HIS A 23 88.12 -46.21 -2.13
C HIS A 23 87.49 -44.87 -2.54
N LEU A 24 88.27 -43.96 -3.15
CA LEU A 24 87.75 -42.71 -3.71
C LEU A 24 86.70 -42.97 -4.83
N TYR A 25 86.97 -43.91 -5.74
CA TYR A 25 86.02 -44.29 -6.79
C TYR A 25 84.71 -44.84 -6.21
N VAL A 26 84.78 -45.77 -5.25
CA VAL A 26 83.60 -46.37 -4.61
C VAL A 26 82.78 -45.31 -3.88
N ALA A 27 83.42 -44.46 -3.07
CA ALA A 27 82.76 -43.37 -2.35
C ALA A 27 82.10 -42.36 -3.31
N ARG A 28 82.81 -41.94 -4.37
CA ARG A 28 82.28 -41.04 -5.40
C ARG A 28 81.08 -41.65 -6.13
N LYS A 29 81.12 -42.95 -6.45
CA LYS A 29 80.02 -43.67 -7.12
C LYS A 29 78.79 -43.78 -6.22
N ALA A 30 78.97 -44.05 -4.93
CA ALA A 30 77.89 -44.06 -3.94
C ALA A 30 77.25 -42.67 -3.78
N TYR A 31 78.06 -41.63 -3.61
CA TYR A 31 77.58 -40.24 -3.52
C TYR A 31 76.80 -39.81 -4.77
N LEU A 32 77.32 -40.07 -5.97
CA LEU A 32 76.64 -39.71 -7.21
C LEU A 32 75.29 -40.42 -7.38
N ARG A 33 75.16 -41.67 -6.92
CA ARG A 33 73.88 -42.39 -6.90
C ARG A 33 72.85 -41.67 -6.01
N VAL A 34 73.22 -41.39 -4.76
CA VAL A 34 72.34 -40.69 -3.80
C VAL A 34 71.98 -39.29 -4.29
N ARG A 35 72.95 -38.54 -4.82
CA ARG A 35 72.72 -37.20 -5.41
C ARG A 35 71.74 -37.26 -6.58
N SER A 36 71.86 -38.24 -7.48
CA SER A 36 70.93 -38.42 -8.60
C SER A 36 69.49 -38.68 -8.11
N SER A 37 69.32 -39.61 -7.16
CA SER A 37 68.02 -39.90 -6.54
C SER A 37 67.42 -38.66 -5.83
N ALA A 38 68.25 -37.91 -5.11
CA ALA A 38 67.81 -36.68 -4.43
C ALA A 38 67.36 -35.59 -5.41
N ILE A 39 68.10 -35.36 -6.50
CA ILE A 39 67.72 -34.40 -7.55
C ILE A 39 66.42 -34.82 -8.23
N MET A 40 66.26 -36.11 -8.55
CA MET A 40 65.02 -36.64 -9.13
C MET A 40 63.82 -36.43 -8.21
N LEU A 41 63.95 -36.73 -6.92
CA LEU A 41 62.90 -36.49 -5.92
C LEU A 41 62.57 -35.00 -5.77
N GLN A 42 63.58 -34.13 -5.63
CA GLN A 42 63.39 -32.68 -5.54
C GLN A 42 62.68 -32.11 -6.77
N THR A 43 63.03 -32.59 -7.97
CA THR A 43 62.42 -32.16 -9.23
C THR A 43 60.96 -32.63 -9.31
N GLY A 44 60.68 -33.87 -8.89
CA GLY A 44 59.33 -34.41 -8.78
C GLY A 44 58.45 -33.63 -7.80
N LEU A 45 58.96 -33.32 -6.60
CA LEU A 45 58.26 -32.53 -5.59
C LEU A 45 57.93 -31.10 -6.07
N ARG A 46 58.89 -30.42 -6.73
CA ARG A 46 58.66 -29.10 -7.34
C ARG A 46 57.57 -29.17 -8.42
N ALA A 47 57.61 -30.17 -9.29
CA ALA A 47 56.59 -30.38 -10.31
C ALA A 47 55.21 -30.77 -9.74
N MET A 48 55.16 -31.45 -8.58
CA MET A 48 53.93 -31.75 -7.87
C MET A 48 53.31 -30.48 -7.26
N ALA A 49 54.13 -29.63 -6.64
CA ALA A 49 53.68 -28.36 -6.07
C ALA A 49 53.04 -27.44 -7.12
N THR A 50 53.68 -27.22 -8.26
CA THR A 50 53.13 -26.38 -9.34
C THR A 50 51.86 -26.97 -9.96
N ARG A 51 51.78 -28.31 -10.11
CA ARG A 51 50.55 -28.99 -10.56
C ARG A 51 49.41 -28.88 -9.55
N ASN A 52 49.69 -28.91 -8.26
CA ASN A 52 48.68 -28.72 -7.21
C ASN A 52 48.15 -27.29 -7.23
N GLU A 53 49.03 -26.30 -7.32
CA GLU A 53 48.64 -24.89 -7.44
C GLU A 53 47.80 -24.63 -8.71
N PHE A 54 48.20 -25.19 -9.87
CA PHE A 54 47.42 -25.09 -11.09
C PHE A 54 46.03 -25.72 -10.96
N ARG A 55 45.92 -26.91 -10.34
CA ARG A 55 44.63 -27.57 -10.07
C ARG A 55 43.74 -26.72 -9.18
N PHE A 56 44.29 -26.14 -8.11
CA PHE A 56 43.57 -25.23 -7.22
C PHE A 56 43.08 -23.99 -7.99
N ARG A 57 43.95 -23.30 -8.73
CA ARG A 57 43.57 -22.14 -9.58
C ARG A 57 42.46 -22.49 -10.57
N LYS A 58 42.49 -23.67 -11.21
CA LYS A 58 41.45 -24.15 -12.13
C LYS A 58 40.12 -24.39 -11.40
N GLN A 59 40.13 -25.04 -10.24
CA GLN A 59 38.94 -25.26 -9.41
C GLN A 59 38.36 -23.94 -8.91
N THR A 60 39.18 -23.01 -8.40
CA THR A 60 38.76 -21.67 -7.96
C THR A 60 38.10 -20.90 -9.10
N LYS A 61 38.67 -20.92 -10.31
CA LYS A 61 38.05 -20.26 -11.48
C LYS A 61 36.69 -20.85 -11.83
N ALA A 62 36.55 -22.18 -11.81
CA ALA A 62 35.27 -22.84 -12.04
C ALA A 62 34.23 -22.50 -10.95
N ALA A 63 34.63 -22.51 -9.67
CA ALA A 63 33.78 -22.13 -8.55
C ALA A 63 33.32 -20.67 -8.65
N ILE A 64 34.20 -19.73 -9.00
CA ILE A 64 33.83 -18.32 -9.21
C ILE A 64 32.79 -18.17 -10.33
N ILE A 65 32.94 -18.88 -11.45
CA ILE A 65 31.97 -18.86 -12.56
C ILE A 65 30.60 -19.38 -12.10
N ILE A 66 30.56 -20.53 -11.41
CA ILE A 66 29.31 -21.12 -10.88
C ILE A 66 28.64 -20.16 -9.89
N GLN A 67 29.40 -19.61 -8.94
CA GLN A 67 28.88 -18.67 -7.95
C GLN A 67 28.39 -17.36 -8.58
N ALA A 68 29.09 -16.83 -9.59
CA ALA A 68 28.66 -15.62 -10.31
C ALA A 68 27.36 -15.87 -11.07
N GLN A 69 27.24 -17.01 -11.76
CA GLN A 69 26.04 -17.38 -12.49
C GLN A 69 24.85 -17.61 -11.54
N TRP A 70 25.08 -18.24 -10.39
CA TRP A 70 24.04 -18.44 -9.37
C TRP A 70 23.55 -17.10 -8.78
N ARG A 71 24.45 -16.19 -8.40
CA ARG A 71 24.09 -14.85 -7.91
C ARG A 71 23.30 -14.05 -8.97
N CYS A 72 23.72 -14.12 -10.24
CA CYS A 72 23.01 -13.51 -11.36
C CYS A 72 21.59 -14.08 -11.51
N TYR A 73 21.46 -15.41 -11.52
CA TYR A 73 20.15 -16.09 -11.59
C TYR A 73 19.24 -15.70 -10.42
N GLN A 74 19.76 -15.69 -9.19
CA GLN A 74 19.01 -15.33 -7.99
C GLN A 74 18.43 -13.90 -8.10
N ALA A 75 19.27 -12.92 -8.43
CA ALA A 75 18.85 -11.53 -8.60
C ALA A 75 17.82 -11.36 -9.74
N HIS A 76 18.04 -12.04 -10.88
CA HIS A 76 17.13 -12.00 -12.03
C HIS A 76 15.77 -12.66 -11.72
N SER A 77 15.77 -13.77 -10.98
CA SER A 77 14.56 -14.46 -10.53
C SER A 77 13.74 -13.59 -9.58
N TYR A 78 14.39 -12.97 -8.59
CA TYR A 78 13.77 -12.02 -7.67
C TYR A 78 13.15 -10.83 -8.42
N TYR A 79 13.90 -10.19 -9.32
CA TYR A 79 13.39 -9.10 -10.16
C TYR A 79 12.16 -9.51 -10.99
N LYS A 80 12.19 -10.69 -11.63
CA LYS A 80 11.05 -11.22 -12.38
C LYS A 80 9.83 -11.51 -11.50
N CYS A 81 10.04 -11.98 -10.28
CA CYS A 81 8.95 -12.19 -9.30
C CYS A 81 8.32 -10.84 -8.90
N LEU A 82 9.14 -9.86 -8.50
CA LEU A 82 8.70 -8.52 -8.11
C LEU A 82 7.96 -7.80 -9.26
N LEU A 83 8.46 -7.89 -10.49
CA LEU A 83 7.80 -7.32 -11.67
C LEU A 83 6.43 -7.94 -11.91
N LYS A 84 6.29 -9.28 -11.82
CA LYS A 84 4.98 -9.96 -11.94
C LYS A 84 4.01 -9.51 -10.85
N ALA A 85 4.46 -9.50 -9.59
CA ALA A 85 3.64 -9.05 -8.45
C ALA A 85 3.20 -7.60 -8.61
N THR A 86 4.09 -6.72 -9.09
CA THR A 86 3.81 -5.30 -9.36
C THR A 86 2.76 -5.14 -10.45
N ILE A 87 2.90 -5.85 -11.58
CA ILE A 87 1.92 -5.81 -12.69
C ILE A 87 0.55 -6.30 -12.22
N ILE A 88 0.50 -7.43 -11.49
CA ILE A 88 -0.76 -7.97 -10.95
C ILE A 88 -1.43 -6.95 -10.00
N SER A 89 -0.68 -6.35 -9.07
CA SER A 89 -1.19 -5.33 -8.15
C SER A 89 -1.69 -4.07 -8.89
N GLN A 90 -0.94 -3.58 -9.88
CA GLN A 90 -1.34 -2.43 -10.69
C GLN A 90 -2.61 -2.71 -11.50
N CYS A 91 -2.71 -3.89 -12.15
CA CYS A 91 -3.89 -4.30 -12.89
C CYS A 91 -5.11 -4.45 -11.96
N GLY A 92 -4.93 -5.10 -10.80
CA GLY A 92 -5.97 -5.20 -9.77
C GLY A 92 -6.45 -3.84 -9.27
N TRP A 93 -5.54 -2.88 -9.08
CA TRP A 93 -5.87 -1.50 -8.71
C TRP A 93 -6.65 -0.77 -9.82
N ARG A 94 -6.17 -0.80 -11.08
CA ARG A 94 -6.86 -0.22 -12.25
C ARG A 94 -8.29 -0.78 -12.36
N CYS A 95 -8.46 -2.10 -12.25
CA CYS A 95 -9.78 -2.74 -12.25
C CYS A 95 -10.65 -2.31 -11.05
N ARG A 96 -10.07 -2.13 -9.86
CA ARG A 96 -10.80 -1.66 -8.66
C ARG A 96 -11.30 -0.23 -8.84
N VAL A 97 -10.49 0.66 -9.40
CA VAL A 97 -10.86 2.05 -9.71
C VAL A 97 -11.97 2.07 -10.77
N ALA A 98 -11.78 1.41 -11.92
CA ALA A 98 -12.79 1.35 -12.97
C ALA A 98 -14.15 0.80 -12.48
N ARG A 99 -14.15 -0.25 -11.65
CA ARG A 99 -15.37 -0.79 -11.03
C ARG A 99 -16.01 0.16 -10.00
N ARG A 100 -15.24 1.05 -9.37
CA ARG A 100 -15.77 2.10 -8.48
C ARG A 100 -16.48 3.18 -9.29
N GLU A 101 -15.84 3.69 -10.35
CA GLU A 101 -16.45 4.71 -11.20
C GLU A 101 -17.70 4.18 -11.92
N LEU A 102 -17.68 2.95 -12.44
CA LEU A 102 -18.87 2.31 -13.02
C LEU A 102 -20.03 2.21 -12.03
N ARG A 103 -19.77 1.97 -10.73
CA ARG A 103 -20.83 1.95 -9.71
C ARG A 103 -21.42 3.36 -9.48
N LYS A 104 -20.59 4.41 -9.41
CA LYS A 104 -21.07 5.79 -9.31
C LYS A 104 -21.97 6.15 -10.49
N LEU A 105 -21.50 5.89 -11.71
CA LEU A 105 -22.27 6.17 -12.94
C LEU A 105 -23.60 5.39 -12.98
N LYS A 106 -23.62 4.14 -12.52
CA LYS A 106 -24.86 3.35 -12.42
C LYS A 106 -25.84 3.89 -11.37
N MET A 107 -25.37 4.47 -10.27
CA MET A 107 -26.24 5.12 -9.28
C MET A 107 -26.81 6.42 -9.82
N ALA A 108 -25.97 7.31 -10.37
CA ALA A 108 -26.40 8.55 -11.00
C ALA A 108 -27.42 8.30 -12.13
N ALA A 109 -27.21 7.27 -12.97
CA ALA A 109 -28.17 6.90 -14.02
C ALA A 109 -29.54 6.48 -13.46
N ARG A 110 -29.56 5.73 -12.34
CA ARG A 110 -30.81 5.35 -11.65
C ARG A 110 -31.52 6.57 -11.05
N GLU A 111 -30.77 7.47 -10.43
CA GLU A 111 -31.28 8.73 -9.88
C GLU A 111 -31.89 9.61 -10.98
N THR A 112 -31.25 9.73 -12.15
CA THR A 112 -31.83 10.45 -13.29
C THR A 112 -33.09 9.78 -13.84
N GLY A 113 -33.19 8.45 -13.81
CA GLY A 113 -34.41 7.72 -14.16
C GLY A 113 -35.55 8.02 -13.20
N ALA A 114 -35.30 7.92 -11.89
CA ALA A 114 -36.29 8.24 -10.85
C ALA A 114 -36.75 9.71 -10.91
N LEU A 115 -35.84 10.65 -11.15
CA LEU A 115 -36.17 12.06 -11.36
C LEU A 115 -37.03 12.27 -12.61
N LYS A 116 -36.74 11.56 -13.71
CA LYS A 116 -37.56 11.61 -14.92
C LYS A 116 -38.96 11.06 -14.67
N GLU A 117 -39.10 9.90 -14.04
CA GLU A 117 -40.41 9.35 -13.68
C GLU A 117 -41.22 10.27 -12.76
N ALA A 118 -40.56 10.95 -11.81
CA ALA A 118 -41.20 11.93 -10.94
C ALA A 118 -41.66 13.17 -11.72
N LYS A 119 -40.84 13.67 -12.67
CA LYS A 119 -41.20 14.75 -13.59
C LYS A 119 -42.39 14.36 -14.47
N ASP A 120 -42.34 13.20 -15.14
CA ASP A 120 -43.39 12.72 -16.03
C ASP A 120 -44.74 12.52 -15.27
N LYS A 121 -44.69 12.12 -13.99
CA LYS A 121 -45.88 12.07 -13.10
C LYS A 121 -46.40 13.46 -12.75
N LEU A 122 -45.50 14.42 -12.49
CA LEU A 122 -45.88 15.80 -12.18
C LEU A 122 -46.49 16.51 -13.39
N GLU A 123 -45.92 16.30 -14.59
CA GLU A 123 -46.46 16.84 -15.85
C GLU A 123 -47.88 16.35 -16.11
N LYS A 124 -48.14 15.04 -15.98
CA LYS A 124 -49.51 14.48 -16.08
C LYS A 124 -50.49 15.08 -15.05
N ARG A 125 -50.03 15.36 -13.82
CA ARG A 125 -50.85 16.03 -12.80
C ARG A 125 -51.12 17.49 -13.15
N VAL A 126 -50.15 18.20 -13.73
CA VAL A 126 -50.33 19.58 -14.21
C VAL A 126 -51.32 19.60 -15.39
N GLU A 127 -51.22 18.67 -16.34
CA GLU A 127 -52.17 18.50 -17.44
C GLU A 127 -53.59 18.22 -16.92
N GLU A 128 -53.75 17.26 -16.00
CA GLU A 128 -55.02 16.94 -15.35
C GLU A 128 -55.65 18.15 -14.64
N LEU A 129 -54.86 18.85 -13.82
CA LEU A 129 -55.31 20.04 -13.10
C LEU A 129 -55.64 21.20 -14.05
N THR A 130 -54.89 21.37 -15.13
CA THR A 130 -55.16 22.38 -16.17
C THR A 130 -56.48 22.09 -16.88
N TRP A 131 -56.75 20.83 -17.20
CA TRP A 131 -58.01 20.41 -17.81
C TRP A 131 -59.21 20.59 -16.87
N ARG A 132 -59.07 20.20 -15.59
CA ARG A 132 -60.09 20.46 -14.54
C ARG A 132 -60.37 21.95 -14.39
N LEU A 133 -59.35 22.81 -14.35
CA LEU A 133 -59.49 24.26 -14.24
C LEU A 133 -60.18 24.87 -15.47
N GLN A 134 -59.87 24.38 -16.68
CA GLN A 134 -60.57 24.81 -17.90
C GLN A 134 -62.05 24.40 -17.89
N LEU A 135 -62.36 23.18 -17.44
CA LEU A 135 -63.74 22.73 -17.28
C LEU A 135 -64.50 23.58 -16.25
N GLU A 136 -63.91 23.82 -15.07
CA GLU A 136 -64.53 24.64 -14.03
C GLU A 136 -64.77 26.07 -14.51
N LYS A 137 -63.84 26.67 -15.26
CA LYS A 137 -64.02 27.98 -15.88
C LYS A 137 -65.20 28.01 -16.84
N ARG A 138 -65.37 26.99 -17.68
CA ARG A 138 -66.55 26.87 -18.57
C ARG A 138 -67.85 26.73 -17.77
N LEU A 139 -67.88 25.85 -16.77
CA LEU A 139 -69.06 25.71 -15.91
C LEU A 139 -69.42 27.00 -15.16
N ARG A 140 -68.43 27.82 -14.78
CA ARG A 140 -68.67 29.16 -14.22
C ARG A 140 -69.24 30.13 -15.26
N THR A 141 -68.71 30.19 -16.48
CA THR A 141 -69.27 31.04 -17.53
C THR A 141 -70.68 30.62 -17.90
N ASP A 142 -70.94 29.33 -18.04
CA ASP A 142 -72.28 28.79 -18.34
C ASP A 142 -73.29 29.12 -17.22
N LEU A 143 -72.85 29.09 -15.96
CA LEU A 143 -73.66 29.50 -14.80
C LEU A 143 -73.88 31.03 -14.73
N GLU A 144 -72.89 31.83 -15.12
CA GLU A 144 -73.03 33.29 -15.20
C GLU A 144 -73.96 33.69 -16.36
N GLU A 145 -73.87 33.03 -17.51
CA GLU A 145 -74.80 33.20 -18.63
C GLU A 145 -76.22 32.75 -18.26
N ALA A 146 -76.40 31.60 -17.61
CA ALA A 146 -77.71 31.14 -17.16
C ALA A 146 -78.33 32.10 -16.14
N LYS A 147 -77.53 32.66 -15.21
CA LYS A 147 -77.98 33.72 -14.30
C LYS A 147 -78.33 35.00 -15.03
N ALA A 148 -77.55 35.41 -16.03
CA ALA A 148 -77.87 36.58 -16.85
C ALA A 148 -79.17 36.39 -17.64
N GLN A 149 -79.42 35.19 -18.17
CA GLN A 149 -80.67 34.82 -18.83
C GLN A 149 -81.86 34.85 -17.87
N GLU A 150 -81.74 34.27 -16.66
CA GLU A 150 -82.80 34.36 -15.65
C GLU A 150 -83.04 35.80 -15.16
N ILE A 151 -81.98 36.60 -14.98
CA ILE A 151 -82.11 38.04 -14.68
C ILE A 151 -82.85 38.75 -15.81
N ALA A 152 -82.54 38.46 -17.09
CA ALA A 152 -83.25 39.04 -18.22
C ALA A 152 -84.72 38.59 -18.30
N LYS A 153 -85.04 37.32 -18.01
CA LYS A 153 -86.42 36.83 -17.90
C LYS A 153 -87.18 37.50 -16.76
N LEU A 154 -86.57 37.63 -15.58
CA LEU A 154 -87.14 38.31 -14.42
C LEU A 154 -87.34 39.80 -14.69
N GLN A 155 -86.40 40.47 -15.38
CA GLN A 155 -86.55 41.86 -15.82
C GLN A 155 -87.69 42.00 -16.84
N HIS A 156 -87.82 41.10 -17.82
CA HIS A 156 -88.92 41.09 -18.77
C HIS A 156 -90.27 40.82 -18.09
N ALA A 157 -90.32 39.88 -17.14
CA ALA A 157 -91.51 39.60 -16.34
C ALA A 157 -91.88 40.78 -15.43
N LEU A 158 -90.89 41.46 -14.84
CA LEU A 158 -91.08 42.69 -14.05
C LEU A 158 -91.61 43.83 -14.93
N GLN A 159 -91.06 44.02 -16.13
CA GLN A 159 -91.53 45.03 -17.09
C GLN A 159 -92.94 44.72 -17.61
N ALA A 160 -93.24 43.44 -17.90
CA ALA A 160 -94.58 43.02 -18.26
C ALA A 160 -95.57 43.23 -17.11
N MET A 161 -95.18 42.93 -15.86
CA MET A 161 -95.98 43.21 -14.68
C MET A 161 -96.12 44.72 -14.41
N GLN A 162 -95.08 45.52 -14.63
CA GLN A 162 -95.14 46.99 -14.53
C GLN A 162 -96.10 47.56 -15.58
N SER A 163 -96.02 47.09 -16.82
CA SER A 163 -96.97 47.45 -17.89
C SER A 163 -98.40 47.02 -17.54
N GLN A 164 -98.60 45.81 -17.00
CA GLN A 164 -99.90 45.37 -16.47
C GLN A 164 -100.37 46.18 -15.26
N VAL A 165 -99.47 46.66 -14.40
CA VAL A 165 -99.79 47.53 -13.28
C VAL A 165 -100.07 48.96 -13.74
N GLU A 166 -99.43 49.46 -14.79
CA GLU A 166 -99.75 50.74 -15.44
C GLU A 166 -101.07 50.67 -16.20
N GLU A 167 -101.33 49.57 -16.90
CA GLU A 167 -102.60 49.29 -17.58
C GLU A 167 -103.73 49.10 -16.56
N ALA A 168 -103.51 48.30 -15.50
CA ALA A 168 -104.43 48.15 -14.38
C ALA A 168 -104.58 49.43 -13.57
N ASN A 169 -103.54 50.27 -13.41
CA ASN A 169 -103.69 51.60 -12.82
C ASN A 169 -104.47 52.53 -13.75
N SER A 170 -104.35 52.39 -15.08
CA SER A 170 -105.21 53.13 -16.03
C SER A 170 -106.67 52.65 -15.96
N MET A 171 -106.90 51.37 -15.70
CA MET A 171 -108.23 50.81 -15.44
C MET A 171 -108.74 51.20 -14.06
N VAL A 172 -107.89 51.26 -13.03
CA VAL A 172 -108.22 51.72 -11.68
C VAL A 172 -108.41 53.23 -11.64
N ILE A 173 -107.81 54.02 -12.52
CA ILE A 173 -108.15 55.44 -12.69
C ILE A 173 -109.54 55.57 -13.34
N LYS A 174 -109.85 54.76 -14.37
CA LYS A 174 -111.19 54.69 -14.97
C LYS A 174 -112.25 54.13 -13.99
N GLU A 175 -111.87 53.24 -13.09
CA GLU A 175 -112.73 52.68 -12.05
C GLU A 175 -112.80 53.58 -10.81
N GLN A 176 -111.78 54.37 -10.46
CA GLN A 176 -111.83 55.33 -9.35
C GLN A 176 -112.75 56.53 -9.69
N GLU A 177 -112.92 56.86 -10.96
CA GLU A 177 -113.99 57.75 -11.42
C GLU A 177 -115.38 57.08 -11.36
N ALA A 178 -115.46 55.74 -11.41
CA ALA A 178 -116.71 54.98 -11.36
C ALA A 178 -117.10 54.49 -9.93
N ALA A 179 -116.14 54.36 -9.02
CA ALA A 179 -116.24 53.69 -7.73
C ALA A 179 -116.04 54.62 -6.52
N GLN A 180 -116.45 55.89 -6.64
CA GLN A 180 -116.82 56.71 -5.46
C GLN A 180 -118.26 56.43 -4.96
N LYS A 181 -118.76 55.20 -5.17
CA LYS A 181 -119.96 54.66 -4.52
C LYS A 181 -119.75 53.19 -4.18
N ALA A 182 -120.21 52.81 -2.99
CA ALA A 182 -120.07 51.51 -2.32
C ALA A 182 -118.71 51.27 -1.63
N ILE A 183 -118.78 51.27 -0.30
CA ILE A 183 -117.77 50.88 0.69
C ILE A 183 -118.18 49.48 1.23
N GLU A 184 -117.36 48.85 2.07
CA GLU A 184 -117.61 47.60 2.83
C GLU A 184 -117.61 46.30 1.97
N GLU A 185 -117.08 45.15 2.43
CA GLU A 185 -116.84 44.70 3.82
C GLU A 185 -115.73 43.61 3.94
N ALA A 186 -114.99 43.64 5.07
CA ALA A 186 -114.44 42.53 5.88
C ALA A 186 -113.40 41.46 5.38
N SER A 187 -112.68 40.94 6.39
CA SER A 187 -111.61 39.90 6.40
C SER A 187 -112.19 38.56 6.97
N PRO A 188 -111.49 37.58 7.63
CA PRO A 188 -110.06 37.19 7.71
C PRO A 188 -109.80 35.64 7.65
N VAL A 189 -108.56 35.18 7.96
CA VAL A 189 -108.19 34.04 8.89
C VAL A 189 -107.15 32.97 8.41
N ILE A 190 -105.90 33.15 8.89
CA ILE A 190 -104.98 32.25 9.67
C ILE A 190 -104.89 30.72 9.37
N LYS A 191 -103.65 30.18 9.21
CA LYS A 191 -102.97 29.21 10.14
C LYS A 191 -101.54 28.77 9.74
N GLU A 192 -100.62 28.82 10.71
CA GLU A 192 -99.29 28.16 10.74
C GLU A 192 -99.24 27.16 11.91
N THR A 193 -98.36 26.14 11.86
CA THR A 193 -97.60 25.55 13.02
C THR A 193 -96.61 24.44 12.54
N PRO A 194 -95.53 24.09 13.30
CA PRO A 194 -94.30 23.54 12.67
C PRO A 194 -93.59 22.33 13.37
N LEU A 195 -92.53 21.79 12.73
CA LEU A 195 -91.40 20.97 13.28
C LEU A 195 -91.76 19.57 13.87
N ILE A 196 -90.87 18.58 14.12
CA ILE A 196 -89.40 18.36 13.90
C ILE A 196 -89.12 16.85 13.66
N VAL A 197 -88.04 16.48 12.95
CA VAL A 197 -87.43 15.12 12.94
C VAL A 197 -85.92 15.24 12.75
N GLN A 198 -85.10 14.48 13.48
CA GLN A 198 -83.76 14.08 13.02
C GLN A 198 -83.23 12.83 13.73
N ASP A 199 -82.56 11.97 12.98
CA ASP A 199 -82.08 10.66 13.41
C ASP A 199 -80.67 10.37 12.86
N THR A 200 -79.87 9.63 13.62
CA THR A 200 -78.66 8.88 13.21
C THR A 200 -77.65 9.44 12.18
N GLU A 201 -76.58 10.11 12.65
CA GLU A 201 -75.30 10.27 11.92
C GLU A 201 -74.11 9.68 12.73
N LYS A 202 -74.12 8.36 12.99
CA LYS A 202 -73.09 7.72 13.85
C LYS A 202 -72.54 6.37 13.38
N ILE A 203 -72.89 5.91 12.18
CA ILE A 203 -72.55 4.58 11.68
C ILE A 203 -71.43 4.64 10.62
N ASP A 204 -71.39 5.67 9.77
CA ASP A 204 -70.44 5.73 8.63
C ASP A 204 -69.02 6.18 8.98
N SER A 205 -68.82 6.84 10.14
CA SER A 205 -67.48 7.21 10.61
C SER A 205 -66.69 6.00 11.14
N LEU A 206 -67.37 5.05 11.79
CA LEU A 206 -66.77 3.87 12.39
C LEU A 206 -66.39 2.80 11.36
N THR A 207 -67.16 2.65 10.27
CA THR A 207 -66.80 1.76 9.15
C THR A 207 -65.55 2.22 8.41
N ALA A 208 -65.41 3.53 8.15
CA ALA A 208 -64.22 4.10 7.53
C ALA A 208 -62.94 3.92 8.37
N GLU A 209 -63.04 4.03 9.70
CA GLU A 209 -61.91 3.84 10.61
C GLU A 209 -61.49 2.35 10.72
N VAL A 210 -62.45 1.42 10.71
CA VAL A 210 -62.18 -0.03 10.67
C VAL A 210 -61.46 -0.45 9.38
N GLU A 211 -61.88 0.06 8.22
CA GLU A 211 -61.20 -0.20 6.94
C GLU A 211 -59.75 0.34 6.94
N LYS A 212 -59.54 1.56 7.46
CA LYS A 212 -58.21 2.17 7.58
C LYS A 212 -57.28 1.38 8.52
N LEU A 213 -57.81 0.86 9.61
CA LEU A 213 -57.05 0.03 10.56
C LEU A 213 -56.68 -1.35 9.98
N LYS A 214 -57.55 -1.98 9.18
CA LYS A 214 -57.23 -3.22 8.45
C LYS A 214 -56.08 -3.01 7.46
N ALA A 215 -56.10 -1.92 6.69
CA ALA A 215 -55.04 -1.61 5.73
C ALA A 215 -53.67 -1.39 6.43
N LEU A 216 -53.66 -0.70 7.57
CA LEU A 216 -52.46 -0.53 8.40
C LEU A 216 -51.95 -1.85 8.99
N LEU A 217 -52.84 -2.76 9.36
CA LEU A 217 -52.47 -4.09 9.88
C LEU A 217 -51.74 -4.91 8.81
N ILE A 218 -52.31 -4.98 7.59
CA ILE A 218 -51.74 -5.72 6.45
C ILE A 218 -50.35 -5.16 6.06
N SER A 219 -50.22 -3.83 6.00
CA SER A 219 -48.93 -3.19 5.74
C SER A 219 -47.88 -3.52 6.80
N LYS A 220 -48.25 -3.53 8.09
CA LYS A 220 -47.33 -3.91 9.17
C LYS A 220 -46.94 -5.39 9.15
N THR A 221 -47.86 -6.30 8.81
CA THR A 221 -47.52 -7.73 8.71
C THR A 221 -46.54 -7.98 7.57
N GLN A 222 -46.72 -7.31 6.42
CA GLN A 222 -45.82 -7.45 5.27
C GLN A 222 -44.41 -6.93 5.58
N ILE A 223 -44.27 -5.75 6.21
CA ILE A 223 -42.97 -5.23 6.67
C ILE A 223 -42.32 -6.18 7.70
N ALA A 224 -43.11 -6.84 8.56
CA ALA A 224 -42.60 -7.80 9.54
C ALA A 224 -42.15 -9.13 8.90
N GLU A 225 -42.70 -9.53 7.76
CA GLU A 225 -42.25 -10.69 6.99
C GLU A 225 -40.98 -10.36 6.19
N GLU A 226 -40.92 -9.23 5.49
CA GLU A 226 -39.71 -8.75 4.81
C GLU A 226 -38.52 -8.62 5.78
N ALA A 227 -38.76 -8.15 7.00
CA ALA A 227 -37.74 -8.08 8.05
C ALA A 227 -37.24 -9.47 8.52
N LYS A 228 -38.12 -10.48 8.56
CA LYS A 228 -37.73 -11.88 8.89
C LYS A 228 -36.91 -12.51 7.77
N GLU A 229 -37.28 -12.30 6.51
CA GLU A 229 -36.50 -12.78 5.36
C GLU A 229 -35.13 -12.11 5.27
N ALA A 230 -35.05 -10.80 5.50
CA ALA A 230 -33.78 -10.09 5.60
C ALA A 230 -32.90 -10.66 6.73
N TYR A 231 -33.49 -10.99 7.89
CA TYR A 231 -32.79 -11.57 9.03
C TYR A 231 -32.21 -12.97 8.71
N THR A 232 -32.98 -13.88 8.10
CA THR A 232 -32.48 -15.22 7.76
C THR A 232 -31.35 -15.18 6.72
N VAL A 233 -31.43 -14.28 5.73
CA VAL A 233 -30.36 -14.05 4.74
C VAL A 233 -29.09 -13.51 5.40
N VAL A 234 -29.21 -12.61 6.39
CA VAL A 234 -28.06 -12.11 7.17
C VAL A 234 -27.46 -13.21 8.05
N GLN A 235 -28.30 -14.02 8.70
CA GLN A 235 -27.85 -15.15 9.53
C GLN A 235 -27.05 -16.17 8.70
N ALA A 236 -27.60 -16.65 7.58
CA ALA A 236 -26.93 -17.60 6.69
C ALA A 236 -25.63 -17.04 6.06
N LYS A 237 -25.49 -15.70 5.98
CA LYS A 237 -24.25 -15.04 5.56
C LYS A 237 -23.22 -14.98 6.70
N ASN A 238 -23.66 -14.77 7.94
CA ASN A 238 -22.78 -14.79 9.12
C ASN A 238 -22.22 -16.19 9.38
N GLU A 239 -23.03 -17.24 9.25
CA GLU A 239 -22.59 -18.64 9.35
C GLU A 239 -21.46 -18.94 8.33
N LYS A 240 -21.66 -18.56 7.06
CA LYS A 240 -20.65 -18.68 5.98
C LYS A 240 -19.40 -17.80 6.16
N LEU A 241 -19.46 -16.77 7.01
CA LEU A 241 -18.30 -15.97 7.39
C LEU A 241 -17.57 -16.60 8.57
N SER A 242 -18.30 -17.19 9.52
CA SER A 242 -17.75 -17.94 10.66
C SER A 242 -16.97 -19.17 10.19
N GLU A 243 -17.54 -19.98 9.29
CA GLU A 243 -16.89 -21.14 8.68
C GLU A 243 -15.56 -20.75 8.03
N LYS A 244 -15.55 -19.66 7.25
CA LYS A 244 -14.32 -19.15 6.61
C LYS A 244 -13.29 -18.62 7.60
N LEU A 245 -13.72 -18.09 8.73
CA LEU A 245 -12.83 -17.59 9.78
C LEU A 245 -12.12 -18.76 10.46
N GLU A 246 -12.86 -19.80 10.83
CA GLU A 246 -12.33 -21.07 11.36
C GLU A 246 -11.36 -21.73 10.36
N ASP A 247 -11.68 -21.67 9.07
CA ASP A 247 -10.85 -22.18 7.97
C ASP A 247 -9.56 -21.37 7.76
N THR A 248 -9.53 -20.10 8.17
CA THR A 248 -8.30 -19.27 8.17
C THR A 248 -7.50 -19.42 9.46
N GLU A 249 -8.15 -19.67 10.59
CA GLU A 249 -7.54 -19.94 11.89
C GLU A 249 -6.73 -21.25 11.83
N LYS A 250 -7.34 -22.35 11.36
CA LYS A 250 -6.64 -23.63 11.10
C LYS A 250 -5.42 -23.50 10.19
N LYS A 251 -5.42 -22.56 9.25
CA LYS A 251 -4.28 -22.28 8.35
C LYS A 251 -3.21 -21.42 9.04
N ALA A 252 -3.59 -20.54 9.96
CA ALA A 252 -2.67 -19.80 10.80
C ALA A 252 -1.92 -20.75 11.75
N ASP A 253 -2.63 -21.68 12.40
CA ASP A 253 -2.04 -22.70 13.28
C ASP A 253 -1.01 -23.57 12.54
N GLN A 254 -1.37 -24.09 11.35
CA GLN A 254 -0.46 -24.87 10.50
C GLN A 254 0.80 -24.09 10.09
N LEU A 255 0.67 -22.78 9.86
CA LEU A 255 1.81 -21.92 9.56
C LEU A 255 2.67 -21.67 10.80
N GLN A 256 2.06 -21.45 11.97
CA GLN A 256 2.75 -21.30 13.25
C GLN A 256 3.58 -22.56 13.59
N ASP A 257 3.00 -23.75 13.47
CA ASP A 257 3.70 -25.04 13.61
C ASP A 257 4.87 -25.18 12.61
N SER A 258 4.73 -24.62 11.40
CA SER A 258 5.79 -24.66 10.40
C SER A 258 6.94 -23.70 10.74
N VAL A 259 6.64 -22.53 11.31
CA VAL A 259 7.61 -21.53 11.76
C VAL A 259 8.39 -22.06 12.96
N GLN A 260 7.71 -22.58 13.99
CA GLN A 260 8.36 -23.15 15.16
C GLN A 260 9.35 -24.27 14.78
N ARG A 261 8.95 -25.19 13.90
CA ARG A 261 9.84 -26.26 13.40
C ARG A 261 11.00 -25.77 12.54
N LEU A 262 10.94 -24.55 11.99
CA LEU A 262 12.06 -23.92 11.31
C LEU A 262 12.99 -23.20 12.30
N GLU A 263 12.44 -22.51 13.30
CA GLU A 263 13.20 -21.89 14.39
C GLU A 263 14.02 -22.92 15.17
N GLU A 264 13.43 -24.07 15.52
CA GLU A 264 14.13 -25.21 16.14
C GLU A 264 15.29 -25.71 15.26
N LYS A 265 15.11 -25.80 13.94
CA LYS A 265 16.17 -26.19 13.00
C LYS A 265 17.28 -25.16 12.89
N VAL A 266 16.95 -23.87 12.90
CA VAL A 266 17.94 -22.78 12.88
C VAL A 266 18.77 -22.82 14.16
N SER A 267 18.12 -22.89 15.33
CA SER A 267 18.80 -23.03 16.63
C SER A 267 19.76 -24.22 16.67
N ASN A 268 19.31 -25.39 16.17
CA ASN A 268 20.17 -26.58 16.06
C ASN A 268 21.39 -26.34 15.15
N LEU A 269 21.20 -25.76 13.95
CA LEU A 269 22.30 -25.46 13.00
C LEU A 269 23.26 -24.37 13.50
N GLU A 270 22.76 -23.40 14.29
CA GLU A 270 23.60 -22.40 14.96
C GLU A 270 24.47 -23.05 16.04
N SER A 271 23.91 -23.98 16.83
CA SER A 271 24.66 -24.74 17.83
C SER A 271 25.76 -25.60 17.19
N GLU A 272 25.45 -26.28 16.07
CA GLU A 272 26.41 -27.07 15.30
C GLU A 272 27.53 -26.17 14.73
N ASN A 273 27.19 -25.02 14.14
CA ASN A 273 28.16 -24.03 13.67
C ASN A 273 29.08 -23.54 14.79
N GLN A 274 28.55 -23.33 15.99
CA GLN A 274 29.32 -22.88 17.14
C GLN A 274 30.30 -23.95 17.61
N VAL A 275 29.89 -25.22 17.64
CA VAL A 275 30.78 -26.35 17.95
C VAL A 275 31.88 -26.50 16.89
N LEU A 276 31.55 -26.43 15.60
CA LEU A 276 32.53 -26.49 14.51
C LEU A 276 33.56 -25.35 14.58
N ARG A 277 33.14 -24.14 14.95
CA ARG A 277 34.05 -23.00 15.20
C ARG A 277 34.97 -23.25 16.39
N GLN A 278 34.48 -23.83 17.48
CA GLN A 278 35.30 -24.18 18.64
C GLN A 278 36.31 -25.28 18.31
N GLN A 279 35.91 -26.32 17.57
CA GLN A 279 36.82 -27.38 17.10
C GLN A 279 37.92 -26.81 16.19
N ALA A 280 37.58 -25.91 15.26
CA ALA A 280 38.56 -25.26 14.39
C ALA A 280 39.63 -24.45 15.15
N LEU A 281 39.26 -23.84 16.29
CA LEU A 281 40.21 -23.14 17.17
C LEU A 281 41.10 -24.11 17.96
N ALA A 282 40.56 -25.25 18.40
CA ALA A 282 41.31 -26.26 19.16
C ALA A 282 42.33 -27.05 18.30
N ILE A 283 42.11 -27.15 16.98
CA ILE A 283 42.96 -27.92 16.05
C ILE A 283 44.27 -27.17 15.68
N SER A 284 44.55 -25.99 16.25
CA SER A 284 45.78 -25.22 16.00
C SER A 284 46.78 -25.23 17.17
N PRO A 285 47.71 -26.20 17.21
CA PRO A 285 49.00 -26.04 17.87
C PRO A 285 50.07 -25.52 16.90
N THR A 286 51.11 -24.89 17.45
CA THR A 286 52.35 -24.39 16.78
C THR A 286 52.21 -23.11 15.94
N GLY A 287 52.81 -22.00 16.40
CA GLY A 287 52.79 -20.74 15.64
C GLY A 287 53.51 -19.51 16.24
N LYS A 288 54.41 -19.63 17.23
CA LYS A 288 55.24 -18.49 17.67
C LYS A 288 56.35 -18.19 16.66
N ALA A 289 56.07 -17.43 15.59
CA ALA A 289 57.11 -16.85 14.75
C ALA A 289 56.63 -15.64 13.93
N LEU A 290 57.52 -14.64 13.81
CA LEU A 290 57.52 -13.52 12.85
C LEU A 290 56.47 -12.41 12.99
N MET A 291 56.89 -11.33 13.65
CA MET A 291 56.37 -10.00 13.41
C MET A 291 56.85 -9.50 12.03
N ALA A 292 55.94 -9.22 11.11
CA ALA A 292 56.19 -8.39 9.93
C ALA A 292 54.91 -7.64 9.55
N ARG A 293 54.94 -6.31 9.59
CA ARG A 293 53.88 -5.40 9.11
C ARG A 293 54.12 -5.13 7.61
N PRO A 294 53.08 -5.04 6.79
CA PRO A 294 52.41 -3.75 6.54
C PRO A 294 50.86 -3.88 6.59
N LYS A 295 50.10 -2.92 7.15
CA LYS A 295 49.44 -1.81 6.40
C LYS A 295 49.03 -2.25 4.97
N THR A 296 47.77 -2.39 4.57
CA THR A 296 46.43 -2.13 5.17
C THR A 296 45.51 -3.34 4.85
N THR A 297 44.19 -3.44 5.09
CA THR A 297 43.13 -2.48 5.46
C THR A 297 42.08 -3.20 6.33
N ILE A 298 41.25 -2.46 7.07
CA ILE A 298 40.10 -3.02 7.82
C ILE A 298 38.88 -3.10 6.90
N ILE A 299 38.30 -4.29 6.74
CA ILE A 299 36.89 -4.45 6.37
C ILE A 299 36.20 -5.15 7.54
N GLN A 300 35.37 -4.39 8.25
CA GLN A 300 34.46 -4.95 9.24
C GLN A 300 33.30 -5.66 8.55
N ARG A 301 32.74 -6.61 9.30
CA ARG A 301 31.51 -7.35 9.05
C ARG A 301 30.38 -6.43 8.57
N THR A 302 29.56 -6.96 7.68
CA THR A 302 28.15 -6.57 7.52
C THR A 302 27.42 -6.58 8.87
N PRO A 303 26.71 -5.50 9.23
CA PRO A 303 25.49 -5.60 10.00
C PRO A 303 24.32 -5.80 9.03
N GLU A 304 23.58 -6.90 9.17
CA GLU A 304 22.20 -6.94 8.68
C GLU A 304 21.38 -5.97 9.53
N ASN A 305 20.69 -5.04 8.88
CA ASN A 305 19.84 -4.07 9.57
C ASN A 305 18.40 -4.59 9.59
N GLY A 306 17.88 -4.92 10.77
CA GLY A 306 16.49 -5.34 10.95
C GLY A 306 15.51 -4.17 11.04
N ASN A 307 14.22 -4.51 10.98
CA ASN A 307 13.06 -3.65 11.30
C ASN A 307 11.81 -4.59 11.27
N ILE A 308 10.81 -4.57 12.15
CA ILE A 308 10.38 -3.66 13.24
C ILE A 308 9.75 -4.49 14.39
N HIS A 309 10.03 -4.07 15.63
CA HIS A 309 9.19 -4.10 16.86
C HIS A 309 7.94 -5.04 16.94
N ASN A 310 7.87 -5.87 17.99
CA ASN A 310 7.06 -5.65 19.22
C ASN A 310 6.70 -7.00 19.90
N GLY A 311 6.85 -7.13 21.23
CA GLY A 311 6.51 -8.37 21.95
C GLY A 311 7.26 -8.56 23.26
N GLN A 312 6.63 -8.20 24.37
CA GLN A 312 7.20 -8.13 25.73
C GLN A 312 7.03 -9.46 26.50
N MET A 313 8.10 -10.04 27.08
CA MET A 313 7.96 -10.79 28.35
C MET A 313 9.28 -10.99 29.14
N LYS A 314 9.12 -11.07 30.47
CA LYS A 314 10.18 -11.22 31.50
C LYS A 314 10.95 -12.54 31.42
N LYS A 315 12.24 -12.53 31.78
CA LYS A 315 12.79 -13.15 33.02
C LYS A 315 14.25 -12.75 33.29
N THR A 316 14.60 -12.63 34.57
CA THR A 316 15.96 -12.43 35.10
C THR A 316 16.65 -13.81 35.29
N PRO A 317 17.99 -13.90 35.51
CA PRO A 317 18.58 -13.61 36.82
C PRO A 317 19.91 -12.81 36.82
N ASP A 318 20.03 -11.97 37.85
CA ASP A 318 21.21 -11.58 38.65
C ASP A 318 22.65 -11.78 38.13
N SER A 319 23.41 -10.68 38.10
CA SER A 319 24.56 -10.53 39.03
C SER A 319 24.93 -9.07 39.29
N MET A 320 25.40 -8.81 40.51
CA MET A 320 25.51 -7.49 41.17
C MET A 320 26.59 -6.53 40.61
N SER A 321 26.24 -5.24 40.55
CA SER A 321 27.06 -4.17 41.15
C SER A 321 26.17 -2.96 41.50
N ARG A 322 26.45 -2.28 42.63
CA ARG A 322 25.63 -1.18 43.19
C ARG A 322 26.41 0.14 43.17
N LEU A 323 25.66 1.25 43.31
CA LEU A 323 26.11 2.64 43.49
C LEU A 323 26.59 3.31 42.18
N THR A 324 26.16 4.51 41.79
CA THR A 324 25.50 5.62 42.52
C THR A 324 24.41 6.30 41.70
N ASN A 325 23.35 6.80 42.35
CA ASN A 325 22.42 7.77 41.75
C ASN A 325 23.00 9.19 41.84
N SER A 326 23.11 9.89 40.72
CA SER A 326 23.07 11.35 40.69
C SER A 326 22.20 11.82 39.52
N ARG A 327 21.28 12.75 39.81
CA ARG A 327 20.37 13.35 38.83
C ARG A 327 21.12 14.42 38.04
N VAL A 328 21.18 14.30 36.71
CA VAL A 328 20.96 15.44 35.79
C VAL A 328 20.27 14.88 34.55
N ALA A 329 19.14 15.49 34.17
CA ALA A 329 18.49 15.21 32.90
C ALA A 329 19.11 16.12 31.83
N GLU A 330 19.89 15.53 30.92
CA GLU A 330 20.40 16.16 29.69
C GLU A 330 20.99 15.07 28.78
N ASN A 331 21.15 15.34 27.48
CA ASN A 331 21.73 14.47 26.43
C ASN A 331 20.80 13.55 25.60
N GLU A 332 19.60 13.99 25.21
CA GLU A 332 18.97 13.53 23.94
C GLU A 332 19.66 14.16 22.70
N ASP A 333 20.48 15.19 22.90
CA ASP A 333 21.09 16.02 21.83
C ASP A 333 22.36 15.41 21.18
N ARG A 334 22.97 14.39 21.81
CA ARG A 334 24.27 13.83 21.38
C ARG A 334 24.22 12.97 20.11
N PRO A 335 23.21 12.09 19.89
CA PRO A 335 23.14 11.28 18.68
C PRO A 335 23.08 12.15 17.42
N GLN A 336 22.18 13.14 17.41
CA GLN A 336 21.91 14.02 16.28
C GLN A 336 23.15 14.85 15.87
N LYS A 337 23.84 15.45 16.86
CA LYS A 337 25.07 16.23 16.61
C LYS A 337 26.18 15.37 16.02
N SER A 338 26.39 14.16 16.58
CA SER A 338 27.42 13.24 16.07
C SER A 338 27.16 12.72 14.64
N LEU A 339 25.90 12.68 14.22
CA LEU A 339 25.50 12.28 12.87
C LEU A 339 25.81 13.41 11.87
N ASN A 340 25.40 14.64 12.19
CA ASN A 340 25.68 15.83 11.38
C ASN A 340 27.18 16.11 11.25
N GLU A 341 27.95 15.92 12.32
CA GLU A 341 29.41 16.12 12.34
C GLU A 341 30.15 15.09 11.47
N LYS A 342 29.70 13.83 11.46
CA LYS A 342 30.19 12.82 10.50
C LYS A 342 29.79 13.15 9.05
N GLN A 343 28.59 13.66 8.83
CA GLN A 343 28.12 14.05 7.51
C GLN A 343 28.92 15.24 6.96
N GLN A 344 29.25 16.21 7.81
CA GLN A 344 30.15 17.33 7.50
C GLN A 344 31.56 16.85 7.14
N GLY A 345 32.17 15.96 7.96
CA GLY A 345 33.50 15.41 7.66
C GLY A 345 33.55 14.63 6.33
N ASN A 346 32.47 13.92 5.98
CA ASN A 346 32.34 13.24 4.70
C ASN A 346 32.21 14.21 3.51
N GLN A 347 31.50 15.34 3.69
CA GLN A 347 31.44 16.42 2.69
C GLN A 347 32.82 17.06 2.47
N ASP A 348 33.56 17.33 3.54
CA ASP A 348 34.88 17.96 3.46
C ASP A 348 35.92 17.03 2.78
N LEU A 349 35.80 15.72 2.98
CA LEU A 349 36.56 14.71 2.24
C LEU A 349 36.25 14.74 0.74
N LEU A 350 34.96 14.83 0.37
CA LEU A 350 34.54 14.90 -1.03
C LEU A 350 35.08 16.16 -1.72
N ILE A 351 34.96 17.33 -1.07
CA ILE A 351 35.52 18.59 -1.59
C ILE A 351 37.03 18.45 -1.81
N LYS A 352 37.77 17.91 -0.83
CA LYS A 352 39.21 17.69 -0.94
C LYS A 352 39.59 16.75 -2.09
N CYS A 353 38.79 15.73 -2.38
CA CYS A 353 39.00 14.85 -3.53
C CYS A 353 38.72 15.54 -4.87
N ILE A 354 37.70 16.40 -4.96
CA ILE A 354 37.36 17.16 -6.17
C ILE A 354 38.39 18.26 -6.46
N SER A 355 39.00 18.84 -5.42
CA SER A 355 40.11 19.81 -5.56
C SER A 355 41.42 19.19 -6.09
N GLN A 356 41.48 17.87 -6.29
CA GLN A 356 42.62 17.17 -6.90
C GLN A 356 42.30 16.86 -8.36
N ASP A 357 43.30 16.88 -9.24
CA ASP A 357 43.11 16.42 -10.61
C ASP A 357 42.94 14.89 -10.63
N LEU A 358 41.67 14.46 -10.72
CA LEU A 358 41.25 13.07 -10.79
C LEU A 358 41.20 12.52 -12.22
N GLY A 359 41.37 13.38 -13.23
CA GLY A 359 41.38 13.01 -14.65
C GLY A 359 40.15 12.24 -15.15
N PHE A 360 40.37 11.44 -16.20
CA PHE A 360 39.33 10.69 -16.91
C PHE A 360 39.64 9.18 -16.89
N SER A 361 38.61 8.37 -16.62
CA SER A 361 38.67 6.91 -16.71
C SER A 361 37.71 6.43 -17.79
N GLY A 362 38.25 5.89 -18.90
CA GLY A 362 37.43 5.40 -20.02
C GLY A 362 36.57 6.48 -20.68
N GLY A 363 37.13 7.69 -20.83
CA GLY A 363 36.43 8.86 -21.40
C GLY A 363 35.41 9.53 -20.48
N LYS A 364 35.28 9.09 -19.21
CA LYS A 364 34.37 9.69 -18.23
C LYS A 364 35.16 10.46 -17.16
N PRO A 365 34.78 11.71 -16.83
CA PRO A 365 35.44 12.48 -15.78
C PRO A 365 35.20 11.82 -14.42
N VAL A 366 36.28 11.47 -13.72
CA VAL A 366 36.22 10.71 -12.46
C VAL A 366 35.59 11.56 -11.36
N ALA A 367 35.93 12.85 -11.28
CA ALA A 367 35.37 13.80 -10.33
C ALA A 367 33.84 13.87 -10.40
N ALA A 368 33.26 14.04 -11.59
CA ALA A 368 31.81 14.08 -11.78
C ALA A 368 31.11 12.77 -11.37
N CYS A 369 31.75 11.62 -11.63
CA CYS A 369 31.24 10.32 -11.22
C CYS A 369 31.24 10.12 -9.69
N LEU A 370 32.21 10.72 -8.99
CA LEU A 370 32.27 10.70 -7.52
C LEU A 370 31.25 11.66 -6.91
N ILE A 371 31.17 12.90 -7.39
CA ILE A 371 30.16 13.90 -7.00
C ILE A 371 28.75 13.29 -7.06
N TYR A 372 28.38 12.75 -8.21
CA TYR A 372 27.04 12.18 -8.41
C TYR A 372 26.75 11.01 -7.45
N LYS A 373 27.71 10.12 -7.22
CA LYS A 373 27.54 8.99 -6.31
C LYS A 373 27.37 9.43 -4.86
N CYS A 374 28.19 10.36 -4.37
CA CYS A 374 28.12 10.84 -3.00
C CYS A 374 26.81 11.62 -2.73
N LEU A 375 26.39 12.48 -3.67
CA LEU A 375 25.11 13.21 -3.55
C LEU A 375 23.89 12.27 -3.60
N LEU A 376 23.96 11.18 -4.36
CA LEU A 376 22.93 10.15 -4.40
C LEU A 376 22.88 9.35 -3.08
N GLU A 377 24.03 8.97 -2.53
CA GLU A 377 24.14 8.23 -1.26
C GLU A 377 23.65 9.07 -0.06
N TRP A 378 23.95 10.37 -0.05
CA TRP A 378 23.47 11.32 0.97
C TRP A 378 22.05 11.83 0.73
N ARG A 379 21.38 11.37 -0.33
CA ARG A 379 20.04 11.82 -0.76
C ARG A 379 19.91 13.35 -0.87
N SER A 380 20.99 14.04 -1.25
CA SER A 380 21.02 15.51 -1.30
C SER A 380 20.00 16.10 -2.29
N PHE A 381 19.49 15.29 -3.21
CA PHE A 381 18.44 15.63 -4.17
C PHE A 381 17.00 15.57 -3.61
N GLU A 382 16.78 15.00 -2.41
CA GLU A 382 15.45 14.93 -1.76
C GLU A 382 15.15 16.14 -0.85
N VAL A 383 16.10 17.07 -0.70
CA VAL A 383 16.03 18.19 0.25
C VAL A 383 16.09 19.53 -0.51
N ASP A 384 15.10 20.39 -0.32
CA ASP A 384 14.87 21.61 -1.13
C ASP A 384 16.07 22.57 -1.23
N ARG A 385 16.98 22.56 -0.24
CA ARG A 385 18.33 23.15 -0.33
C ARG A 385 19.33 22.35 0.50
N THR A 386 20.50 22.07 -0.06
CA THR A 386 21.66 21.60 0.69
C THR A 386 22.92 22.38 0.29
N SER A 387 23.64 22.90 1.28
CA SER A 387 24.84 23.73 1.08
C SER A 387 26.00 23.00 0.39
N ILE A 388 25.93 21.67 0.26
CA ILE A 388 26.94 20.87 -0.45
C ILE A 388 26.98 21.18 -1.95
N PHE A 389 25.84 21.54 -2.57
CA PHE A 389 25.83 21.93 -3.98
C PHE A 389 26.63 23.22 -4.21
N ASP A 390 26.38 24.26 -3.41
CA ASP A 390 27.08 25.54 -3.49
C ASP A 390 28.60 25.36 -3.28
N ARG A 391 28.99 24.53 -2.30
CA ARG A 391 30.40 24.21 -2.01
C ARG A 391 31.08 23.44 -3.14
N VAL A 392 30.39 22.48 -3.76
CA VAL A 392 30.91 21.74 -4.94
C VAL A 392 31.05 22.67 -6.14
N ILE A 393 30.06 23.52 -6.41
CA ILE A 393 30.10 24.51 -7.49
C ILE A 393 31.28 25.47 -7.29
N GLN A 394 31.40 26.08 -6.10
CA GLN A 394 32.49 26.99 -5.79
C GLN A 394 33.87 26.33 -5.96
N THR A 395 34.03 25.07 -5.53
CA THR A 395 35.29 24.33 -5.69
C THR A 395 35.63 24.10 -7.17
N ILE A 396 34.64 23.78 -8.00
CA ILE A 396 34.84 23.59 -9.45
C ILE A 396 35.15 24.92 -10.13
N SER A 397 34.43 26.00 -9.80
CA SER A 397 34.72 27.35 -10.31
C SER A 397 36.14 27.80 -9.98
N SER A 398 36.58 27.65 -8.72
CA SER A 398 37.96 27.98 -8.33
C SER A 398 39.01 27.11 -9.04
N ALA A 399 38.70 25.85 -9.35
CA ALA A 399 39.60 24.99 -10.11
C ALA A 399 39.71 25.39 -11.59
N ILE A 400 38.63 25.94 -12.18
CA ILE A 400 38.61 26.45 -13.56
C ILE A 400 39.34 27.80 -13.65
N GLU A 401 39.09 28.73 -12.73
CA GLU A 401 39.76 30.04 -12.69
C GLU A 401 41.29 29.93 -12.56
N VAL A 402 41.80 28.87 -11.91
CA VAL A 402 43.24 28.57 -11.81
C VAL A 402 43.84 28.05 -13.14
N ILE A 403 43.03 27.42 -14.00
CA ILE A 403 43.46 26.92 -15.32
C ILE A 403 43.58 28.08 -16.32
N ASP A 404 42.69 29.07 -16.25
CA ASP A 404 42.71 30.27 -17.12
C ASP A 404 43.83 31.28 -16.78
N LEU A 405 44.65 31.01 -15.74
CA LEU A 405 45.73 31.89 -15.26
C LEU A 405 47.15 31.47 -15.70
N PHE A 406 47.29 30.45 -16.55
CA PHE A 406 48.57 30.10 -17.19
C PHE A 406 48.52 30.35 -18.71
N PRO A 407 49.38 31.24 -19.26
CA PRO A 407 49.43 31.54 -20.69
C PRO A 407 50.17 30.47 -21.53
#